data_AF-A0A948EWZ1-F1
#
_entry.id   AF-A0A948EWZ1-F1
#
_cell.length_a   1.000
_cell.length_b   1.000
_cell.length_c   1.000
_cell.angle_alpha   90.00
_cell.angle_beta   90.00
_cell.angle_gamma   90.00
#
_symmetry.space_group_name_H-M   'P 1'
#
loop_
_entity.id
_entity.type
_entity.pdbx_description
1 polymer ?
#
loop_
_entity_poly.entity_id
_entity_poly.type
_entity_poly.pdbx_seq_one_letter_code
_entity_poly.pdbx_strand_id
1 'polypeptide(L)'
;MEIDYEPIAGRSTGYYLLLTALLVLVAAGVTATVLMIAYGIHLSGMTNRVPWGLQIVMAIFYIGLSAGSLVVSGLYGIFGKLEYKPFAR
;
A
#
# COMPACT_ATOMS: atom_id res chain seq x y z
N MET A 1 -25.03 -13.27 10.55
CA MET A 1 -24.00 -14.14 9.95
C MET A 1 -22.76 -14.00 10.82
N GLU A 2 -22.48 -15.00 11.63
CA GLU A 2 -21.27 -15.05 12.44
C GLU A 2 -20.15 -15.54 11.51
N ILE A 3 -19.22 -14.64 11.17
CA ILE A 3 -18.10 -14.97 10.29
C ILE A 3 -16.92 -15.28 11.21
N ASP A 4 -16.51 -16.55 11.20
CA ASP A 4 -15.37 -17.02 11.97
C ASP A 4 -14.11 -16.90 11.10
N TYR A 5 -13.07 -16.24 11.63
CA TYR A 5 -11.86 -15.93 10.88
C TYR A 5 -10.72 -16.82 11.34
N GLU A 6 -10.18 -17.59 10.41
CA GLU A 6 -9.04 -18.47 10.69
C GLU A 6 -7.77 -17.89 10.04
N PRO A 7 -6.65 -17.80 10.78
CA PRO A 7 -5.39 -17.34 10.21
C PRO A 7 -4.91 -18.34 9.15
N ILE A 8 -4.39 -17.82 8.04
CA ILE A 8 -3.72 -18.66 7.06
C ILE A 8 -2.52 -19.36 7.69
N ALA A 9 -2.40 -20.68 7.51
CA ALA A 9 -1.27 -21.45 8.06
C ALA A 9 0.09 -21.01 7.49
N GLY A 10 0.11 -20.33 6.33
CA GLY A 10 1.31 -19.75 5.73
C GLY A 10 2.35 -20.78 5.24
N ARG A 11 1.97 -22.05 5.10
CA ARG A 11 2.88 -23.14 4.73
C ARG A 11 2.92 -23.47 3.24
N SER A 12 2.08 -22.82 2.43
CA SER A 12 1.99 -23.14 1.00
C SER A 12 3.14 -22.53 0.21
N THR A 13 3.59 -23.24 -0.83
CA THR A 13 4.62 -22.72 -1.75
C THR A 13 4.20 -21.40 -2.40
N GLY A 14 2.91 -21.26 -2.73
CA GLY A 14 2.36 -20.01 -3.28
C GLY A 14 2.44 -18.83 -2.31
N TYR A 15 2.22 -19.06 -1.01
CA TYR A 15 2.41 -18.02 0.01
C TYR A 15 3.85 -17.52 0.05
N TYR A 16 4.82 -18.43 0.11
CA TYR A 16 6.23 -18.05 0.12
C TYR A 16 6.67 -17.37 -1.17
N LEU A 17 6.17 -17.80 -2.34
CA LEU A 17 6.45 -17.15 -3.61
C LEU A 17 5.92 -15.70 -3.64
N LEU A 18 4.69 -15.48 -3.18
CA LEU A 18 4.13 -14.14 -3.09
C LEU A 18 4.90 -13.27 -2.09
N LEU A 19 5.23 -13.83 -0.93
CA LEU A 19 6.00 -13.12 0.10
C LEU A 19 7.37 -12.70 -0.41
N THR A 20 8.11 -13.61 -1.06
CA THR A 20 9.44 -13.28 -1.61
C THR A 20 9.34 -12.26 -2.74
N ALA A 21 8.33 -12.37 -3.62
CA ALA A 21 8.10 -11.37 -4.67
C ALA A 21 7.84 -9.97 -4.08
N LEU A 22 6.99 -9.87 -3.04
CA LEU A 22 6.74 -8.60 -2.36
C LEU A 22 8.00 -8.06 -1.65
N LEU A 23 8.78 -8.93 -1.01
CA LEU A 23 10.05 -8.53 -0.37
C LEU A 23 11.06 -7.99 -1.39
N VAL A 24 11.14 -8.59 -2.58
CA VAL A 24 11.99 -8.08 -3.67
C VAL A 24 11.54 -6.69 -4.12
N LEU A 25 10.23 -6.45 -4.25
CA LEU A 25 9.70 -5.12 -4.58
C LEU A 25 10.02 -4.08 -3.50
N VAL A 26 9.88 -4.44 -2.22
CA VAL A 26 10.27 -3.58 -1.08
C VAL A 26 11.76 -3.26 -1.14
N ALA A 27 12.61 -4.26 -1.33
CA ALA A 27 14.05 -4.07 -1.43
C ALA A 27 14.45 -3.16 -2.61
N ALA A 28 13.79 -3.30 -3.76
CA ALA A 28 13.99 -2.42 -4.91
C ALA A 28 13.59 -0.97 -4.59
N GLY A 29 12.44 -0.77 -3.93
CA GLY A 29 11.97 0.55 -3.50
C GLY A 29 12.94 1.22 -2.52
N VAL A 30 13.37 0.50 -1.48
CA VAL A 30 14.36 0.99 -0.50
C VAL A 30 15.68 1.35 -1.19
N THR A 31 16.16 0.49 -2.08
CA THR A 31 17.40 0.73 -2.84
C THR A 31 17.28 2.00 -3.67
N ALA A 32 16.17 2.19 -4.39
CA ALA A 32 15.92 3.41 -5.16
C ALA A 32 15.91 4.66 -4.28
N THR A 33 15.29 4.60 -3.09
CA THR A 33 15.30 5.71 -2.13
C THR A 33 16.71 6.04 -1.64
N VAL A 34 17.51 5.04 -1.26
CA VAL A 34 18.89 5.24 -0.81
C VAL A 34 19.75 5.85 -1.92
N LEU A 35 19.61 5.38 -3.16
CA LEU A 35 20.30 5.95 -4.31
C LEU A 35 19.90 7.41 -4.55
N MET A 36 18.62 7.75 -4.45
CA MET A 36 18.16 9.14 -4.58
C MET A 36 18.69 10.05 -3.47
N ILE A 37 18.86 9.54 -2.25
CA ILE A 37 19.48 10.28 -1.14
C ILE A 37 20.97 10.51 -1.42
N ALA A 38 21.68 9.49 -1.89
CA ALA A 38 23.13 9.54 -2.12
C ALA A 38 23.53 10.38 -3.35
N TYR A 39 22.80 10.24 -4.46
CA TYR A 39 23.14 10.87 -5.74
C TYR A 39 22.26 12.09 -6.06
N GLY A 40 21.16 12.28 -5.32
CA GLY A 40 20.27 13.42 -5.45
C GLY A 40 18.99 13.13 -6.24
N ILE A 41 18.05 14.07 -6.15
CA ILE A 41 16.68 13.89 -6.63
C ILE A 41 16.56 13.85 -8.17
N HIS A 42 17.59 14.25 -8.91
CA HIS A 42 17.59 14.25 -10.37
C HIS A 42 17.42 12.84 -10.98
N LEU A 43 17.79 11.78 -10.24
CA LEU A 43 17.57 10.38 -10.63
C LEU A 43 16.08 10.04 -10.84
N SER A 44 15.16 10.84 -10.28
CA SER A 44 13.72 10.67 -10.44
C SER A 44 13.20 10.94 -11.85
N GLY A 45 14.00 11.53 -12.74
CA GLY A 45 13.55 11.97 -14.06
C GLY A 45 12.74 13.28 -14.07
N MET A 46 12.62 13.95 -12.91
CA MET A 46 11.98 15.26 -12.82
C MET A 46 12.82 16.33 -13.54
N THR A 47 12.12 17.32 -14.12
CA THR A 47 12.75 18.48 -14.78
C THR A 47 12.17 19.76 -14.21
N ASN A 48 12.77 20.91 -14.51
CA ASN A 48 12.20 22.20 -14.08
C ASN A 48 10.80 22.47 -14.66
N ARG A 49 10.41 21.80 -15.75
CA ARG A 49 9.04 21.88 -16.30
C ARG A 49 8.06 20.96 -15.59
N VAL A 50 8.54 19.85 -15.04
CA VAL A 50 7.74 18.86 -14.32
C VAL A 50 8.42 18.60 -12.97
N PRO A 51 8.21 19.49 -11.98
CA PRO A 51 8.92 19.44 -10.72
C PRO A 51 8.38 18.35 -9.78
N TRP A 52 7.19 17.80 -10.05
CA TRP A 52 6.55 16.74 -9.28
C TRP A 52 6.36 15.51 -10.16
N GLY A 53 7.29 14.57 -10.00
CA GLY A 53 7.32 13.31 -10.73
C GLY A 53 6.58 12.20 -9.98
N LEU A 54 7.06 10.97 -10.21
CA LEU A 54 6.43 9.75 -9.73
C LEU A 54 6.19 9.73 -8.22
N GLN A 55 7.08 10.34 -7.43
CA GLN A 55 7.02 10.37 -5.97
C GLN A 55 5.71 11.00 -5.47
N ILE A 56 5.34 12.15 -6.02
CA ILE A 56 4.12 12.87 -5.61
C ILE A 56 2.88 12.19 -6.18
N VAL A 57 2.93 11.68 -7.42
CA VAL A 57 1.84 10.90 -8.02
C VAL A 57 1.50 9.69 -7.14
N MET A 58 2.52 8.94 -6.72
CA MET A 58 2.35 7.77 -5.86
C MET A 58 1.87 8.16 -4.46
N ALA A 59 2.39 9.25 -3.88
CA ALA A 59 1.94 9.74 -2.58
C ALA A 59 0.44 10.05 -2.58
N ILE A 60 -0.05 10.80 -3.57
CA ILE A 60 -1.47 11.15 -3.69
C ILE A 60 -2.31 9.90 -3.96
N PHE A 61 -1.82 8.99 -4.81
CA PHE A 61 -2.49 7.72 -5.09
C PHE A 61 -2.69 6.89 -3.81
N TYR A 62 -1.64 6.71 -2.99
CA TYR A 62 -1.74 5.96 -1.74
C TYR A 62 -2.60 6.64 -0.68
N ILE A 63 -2.58 7.98 -0.60
CA ILE A 63 -3.51 8.73 0.24
C ILE A 63 -4.96 8.46 -0.19
N GLY A 64 -5.24 8.51 -1.49
CA GLY A 64 -6.57 8.22 -2.05
C GLY A 64 -7.03 6.79 -1.77
N LEU A 65 -6.15 5.80 -1.96
CA LEU A 65 -6.44 4.40 -1.63
C LEU A 65 -6.77 4.21 -0.14
N SER A 66 -6.00 4.87 0.74
CA SER A 66 -6.22 4.80 2.19
C SER A 66 -7.54 5.45 2.61
N ALA A 67 -7.89 6.59 2.00
CA ALA A 67 -9.16 7.26 2.25
C ALA A 67 -10.37 6.37 1.91
N GLY A 68 -10.29 5.60 0.82
CA GLY A 68 -11.34 4.65 0.44
C GLY A 68 -11.59 3.59 1.52
N SER A 69 -10.52 2.99 2.07
CA SER A 69 -10.63 2.01 3.18
C SER A 69 -11.24 2.62 4.45
N LEU A 70 -10.86 3.86 4.77
CA LEU A 70 -11.39 4.59 5.92
C LEU A 70 -12.90 4.85 5.80
N VAL A 71 -13.39 5.21 4.61
CA VAL A 71 -14.82 5.43 4.36
C VAL A 71 -15.62 4.15 4.63
N VAL A 72 -15.17 3.01 4.12
CA VAL A 72 -15.85 1.71 4.34
C VAL A 72 -15.84 1.33 5.83
N SER A 73 -14.71 1.54 6.51
CA SER A 73 -14.60 1.30 7.95
C SER A 73 -15.51 2.24 8.76
N GLY A 74 -15.65 3.50 8.34
CA GLY A 74 -16.52 4.50 8.96
C GLY A 74 -18.01 4.18 8.82
N LEU A 75 -18.45 3.58 7.70
CA LEU A 75 -19.84 3.11 7.54
C LEU A 75 -20.25 2.14 8.65
N TYR A 76 -19.36 1.22 9.00
CA TYR A 76 -19.57 0.33 10.13
C TYR A 76 -19.42 1.05 11.48
N GLY A 77 -18.27 1.71 11.72
CA GLY A 77 -17.90 2.21 13.05
C GLY A 77 -18.64 3.47 13.51
N ILE A 78 -19.06 4.34 12.59
CA ILE A 78 -19.71 5.63 12.90
C ILE A 78 -21.20 5.57 12.54
N PHE A 79 -21.54 5.01 11.38
CA PHE A 79 -22.91 5.03 10.84
C PHE A 79 -23.71 3.76 11.15
N GLY A 80 -23.14 2.80 11.89
CA GLY A 80 -23.85 1.61 12.38
C GLY A 80 -24.25 0.62 11.29
N LYS A 81 -23.66 0.69 10.09
CA LYS A 81 -23.96 -0.23 8.99
C LYS A 81 -23.23 -1.56 9.19
N LEU A 82 -23.88 -2.48 9.91
CA LEU A 82 -23.36 -3.81 10.27
C LEU A 82 -22.96 -4.67 9.06
N GLU A 83 -23.55 -4.42 7.89
CA GLU A 83 -23.21 -5.09 6.63
C GLU A 83 -21.74 -4.88 6.21
N TYR A 84 -21.12 -3.75 6.59
CA TYR A 84 -19.72 -3.45 6.27
C TYR A 84 -18.72 -3.97 7.30
N LYS A 85 -19.19 -4.61 8.38
CA LYS A 85 -18.33 -5.18 9.44
C LYS A 85 -17.21 -6.09 8.93
N PRO A 86 -17.41 -6.94 7.90
CA PRO A 86 -16.32 -7.78 7.37
C PRO A 86 -15.20 -6.98 6.71
N PHE A 87 -15.50 -5.81 6.15
CA PHE A 87 -14.57 -4.98 5.37
C PHE A 87 -13.87 -3.89 6.20
N ALA A 88 -14.29 -3.69 7.45
CA ALA A 88 -13.81 -2.63 8.33
C ALA A 88 -12.54 -3.00 9.13
N ARG A 89 -11.63 -3.79 8.57
CA ARG A 89 -10.48 -4.39 9.24
C ARG A 89 -9.20 -4.27 8.42
#